data_AF-A0AAN7QF64-F1
#
_entry.id   AF-A0AAN7QF64-F1
#
_cell.length_a   1.000
_cell.length_b   1.000
_cell.length_c   1.000
_cell.angle_alpha   90.00
_cell.angle_beta   90.00
_cell.angle_gamma   90.00
#
_symmetry.space_group_name_H-M   'P 1'
#
loop_
_entity.id
_entity.type
_entity.pdbx_description
1 polymer ?
#
loop_
_entity_poly.entity_id
_entity_poly.type
_entity_poly.pdbx_seq_one_letter_code
_entity_poly.pdbx_strand_id
1 'polypeptide(L)'
;MAVITPYAQFIFKFMSDTSDKNVTIKFARRTDVMPPVPIETKHHPSSVDLLLIKRLIAETSKQNLLQFLQHEFVNIGKSYAERLIGEMGPDFSPKMAVKSLTDQQIVHIHQLFRQAKFDDPSGECLSPAGEYNLRLGIIKELHPDLVATHSGSAQVFEGHPFIVEAGVSMGGKDVKLGLNIFRFANRIPLLFEQGADVVTRTAIKRIKLLVFLTCQNSFQSAIQQCCIQLRTKIVKKIQAREQQERKRNLSKYIPRATGAIYDVLKEMAQSRASKRKRFESEDAKLLSEVSARSITKDTLSEKLAQHVEQVDYEMALEYATQSGVSEEPRENIFIQALEANHQFIDITSPIFVFRLIS
;
A
#
# COMPACT_ATOMS: atom_id res chain seq x y z
N MET A 1 18.31 -6.81 -18.43
CA MET A 1 19.24 -5.69 -18.15
C MET A 1 18.53 -4.37 -17.98
N ALA A 2 17.69 -3.94 -18.94
CA ALA A 2 17.05 -2.62 -18.89
C ALA A 2 16.23 -2.34 -17.61
N VAL A 3 15.64 -3.38 -17.00
CA VAL A 3 14.88 -3.30 -15.73
C VAL A 3 15.72 -2.87 -14.53
N ILE A 4 16.97 -3.31 -14.40
CA ILE A 4 17.80 -3.04 -13.22
C ILE A 4 18.74 -1.84 -13.41
N THR A 5 18.82 -1.33 -14.64
CA THR A 5 19.72 -0.25 -15.05
C THR A 5 18.92 0.88 -15.72
N PRO A 6 17.97 1.53 -15.01
CA PRO A 6 17.16 2.62 -15.58
C PRO A 6 18.01 3.84 -15.98
N TYR A 7 19.24 3.92 -15.47
CA TYR A 7 20.23 4.94 -15.80
C TYR A 7 21.04 4.66 -17.07
N ALA A 8 20.91 3.48 -17.66
CA ALA A 8 21.56 3.13 -18.91
C ALA A 8 20.60 3.30 -20.10
N GLN A 9 21.17 3.61 -21.27
CA GLN A 9 20.47 3.57 -22.54
C GLN A 9 21.05 2.42 -23.37
N PHE A 10 20.18 1.54 -23.86
CA PHE A 10 20.58 0.45 -24.74
C PHE A 10 19.93 0.62 -26.11
N ILE A 11 20.68 0.35 -27.17
CA ILE A 11 20.17 0.25 -28.54
C ILE A 11 20.65 -1.09 -29.07
N PHE A 12 19.72 -2.01 -29.26
CA PHE A 12 19.96 -3.28 -29.91
C PHE A 12 19.57 -3.16 -31.39
N LYS A 13 20.49 -3.48 -32.29
CA LYS A 13 20.25 -3.56 -33.72
C LYS A 13 20.64 -4.95 -34.20
N PHE A 14 19.65 -5.72 -34.63
CA PHE A 14 19.88 -6.95 -35.38
C PHE A 14 19.80 -6.60 -36.87
N MET A 15 20.88 -6.88 -37.59
CA MET A 15 20.95 -6.73 -39.04
C MET A 15 20.92 -8.12 -39.67
N SER A 16 19.98 -8.35 -40.56
CA SER A 16 19.88 -9.56 -41.37
C SER A 16 20.26 -9.24 -42.81
N ASP A 17 20.65 -10.27 -43.56
CA ASP A 17 20.90 -10.16 -45.01
C ASP A 17 19.65 -9.72 -45.80
N THR A 18 18.46 -9.86 -45.20
CA THR A 18 17.19 -9.33 -45.72
C THR A 18 16.73 -8.14 -44.87
N SER A 19 16.51 -6.98 -45.49
CA SER A 19 16.13 -5.72 -44.82
C SER A 19 14.90 -5.84 -43.93
N ASP A 20 13.97 -6.73 -44.30
CA ASP A 20 12.68 -6.90 -43.62
C ASP A 20 12.80 -7.62 -42.27
N LYS A 21 13.96 -8.21 -41.97
CA LYS A 21 14.25 -8.86 -40.69
C LYS A 21 15.10 -7.99 -39.77
N ASN A 22 15.38 -6.74 -40.15
CA ASN A 22 16.12 -5.82 -39.31
C ASN A 22 15.28 -5.44 -38.08
N VAL A 23 15.80 -5.72 -36.88
CA VAL A 23 15.13 -5.39 -35.62
C VAL A 23 15.94 -4.34 -34.90
N THR A 24 15.32 -3.19 -34.60
CA THR A 24 15.92 -2.17 -33.75
C THR A 24 15.09 -2.01 -32.48
N ILE A 25 15.69 -2.29 -31.32
CA ILE A 25 15.06 -2.11 -30.02
C ILE A 25 15.84 -1.04 -29.26
N LYS A 26 15.15 -0.01 -28.80
CA LYS A 26 15.74 1.09 -28.01
C LYS A 26 15.15 1.09 -26.60
N PHE A 27 16.02 0.94 -25.61
CA PHE A 27 15.71 1.12 -24.20
C PHE A 27 16.25 2.49 -23.77
N ALA A 28 15.37 3.49 -23.66
CA ALA A 28 15.77 4.84 -23.29
C ALA A 28 16.18 4.94 -21.81
N ARG A 29 17.07 5.86 -21.46
CA ARG A 29 17.36 6.18 -20.05
C ARG A 29 16.13 6.81 -19.37
N ARG A 30 15.95 6.58 -18.06
CA ARG A 30 14.88 7.18 -17.23
C ARG A 30 15.35 7.98 -16.03
N THR A 31 16.59 7.81 -15.59
CA THR A 31 17.18 8.55 -14.47
C THR A 31 18.66 8.78 -14.73
N ASP A 32 19.24 9.87 -14.24
CA ASP A 32 20.68 10.09 -14.24
C ASP A 32 21.32 9.72 -12.88
N VAL A 33 20.49 9.35 -11.89
CA VAL A 33 20.96 8.94 -10.56
C VAL A 33 21.59 7.56 -10.64
N MET A 34 22.91 7.51 -10.52
CA MET A 34 23.66 6.26 -10.45
C MET A 34 23.68 5.71 -9.02
N PRO A 35 23.65 4.37 -8.86
CA PRO A 35 23.90 3.75 -7.57
C PRO A 35 25.35 3.96 -7.11
N PRO A 36 25.65 3.80 -5.80
CA PRO A 36 26.99 3.98 -5.27
C PRO A 36 27.97 3.02 -5.94
N VAL A 37 29.20 3.47 -6.18
CA VAL A 37 30.24 2.60 -6.78
C VAL A 37 30.73 1.58 -5.75
N PRO A 38 30.99 0.32 -6.15
CA PRO A 38 31.58 -0.66 -5.25
C PRO A 38 33.01 -0.22 -4.88
N ILE A 39 33.35 -0.39 -3.60
CA ILE A 39 34.66 -0.04 -3.06
C ILE A 39 35.44 -1.33 -2.83
N GLU A 40 36.71 -1.34 -3.20
CA GLU A 40 37.60 -2.46 -2.90
C GLU A 40 37.81 -2.56 -1.39
N THR A 41 37.55 -3.75 -0.84
CA THR A 41 37.75 -4.05 0.57
C THR A 41 38.75 -5.19 0.74
N LYS A 42 39.38 -5.25 1.90
CA LYS A 42 40.26 -6.34 2.30
C LYS A 42 39.45 -7.63 2.54
N HIS A 43 40.16 -8.73 2.73
CA HIS A 43 39.52 -10.03 2.93
C HIS A 43 39.04 -10.20 4.37
N HIS A 44 37.91 -10.87 4.55
CA HIS A 44 37.45 -11.28 5.87
C HIS A 44 38.13 -12.59 6.29
N PRO A 45 38.61 -12.74 7.54
CA PRO A 45 39.35 -13.93 7.97
C PRO A 45 38.62 -15.26 7.71
N SER A 46 37.30 -15.29 7.91
CA SER A 46 36.49 -16.50 7.70
C SER A 46 36.30 -16.90 6.22
N SER A 47 36.57 -15.99 5.28
CA SER A 47 36.36 -16.24 3.85
C SER A 47 37.65 -16.59 3.11
N VAL A 48 38.76 -16.76 3.82
CA VAL A 48 40.09 -16.85 3.21
C VAL A 48 40.53 -18.30 3.10
N ASP A 49 40.91 -18.72 1.89
CA ASP A 49 41.50 -20.03 1.63
C ASP A 49 43.03 -20.07 1.85
N LEU A 50 43.58 -21.26 2.08
CA LEU A 50 45.01 -21.50 2.20
C LEU A 50 45.83 -20.88 1.05
N LEU A 51 45.34 -21.00 -0.19
CA LEU A 51 46.00 -20.46 -1.37
C LEU A 51 46.01 -18.93 -1.36
N LEU A 52 44.92 -18.33 -0.87
CA LEU A 52 44.81 -16.87 -0.75
C LEU A 52 45.75 -16.35 0.33
N ILE A 53 45.88 -17.03 1.48
CA ILE A 53 46.87 -16.68 2.52
C ILE A 53 48.29 -16.71 1.92
N LYS A 54 48.67 -17.77 1.20
CA LYS A 54 49.98 -17.86 0.55
C LYS A 54 50.24 -16.70 -0.42
N ARG A 55 49.23 -16.34 -1.22
CA ARG A 55 49.32 -15.20 -2.14
C ARG A 55 49.51 -13.87 -1.38
N LEU A 56 48.71 -13.63 -0.34
CA LEU A 56 48.81 -12.44 0.49
C LEU A 56 50.18 -12.33 1.17
N ILE A 57 50.75 -13.45 1.65
CA ILE A 57 52.10 -13.49 2.23
C ILE A 57 53.18 -13.12 1.19
N ALA A 58 53.02 -13.54 -0.06
CA ALA A 58 53.98 -13.23 -1.12
C ALA A 58 53.92 -11.74 -1.53
N GLU A 59 52.70 -11.18 -1.60
CA GLU A 59 52.44 -9.82 -2.09
C GLU A 59 52.53 -8.75 -1.00
N THR A 60 52.39 -9.10 0.28
CA THR A 60 52.34 -8.12 1.36
C THR A 60 53.63 -7.30 1.49
N SER A 61 53.46 -6.03 1.83
CA SER A 61 54.55 -5.11 2.20
C SER A 61 54.95 -5.24 3.67
N LYS A 62 54.16 -5.94 4.49
CA LYS A 62 54.36 -6.02 5.94
C LYS A 62 55.40 -7.07 6.29
N GLN A 63 56.32 -6.70 7.18
CA GLN A 63 57.43 -7.56 7.58
C GLN A 63 57.02 -8.54 8.68
N ASN A 64 56.16 -8.11 9.61
CA ASN A 64 55.84 -8.84 10.84
C ASN A 64 54.44 -9.47 10.79
N LEU A 65 54.29 -10.66 11.37
CA LEU A 65 53.01 -11.39 11.44
C LEU A 65 51.89 -10.54 12.05
N LEU A 66 52.18 -9.80 13.11
CA LEU A 66 51.20 -8.90 13.73
C LEU A 66 50.66 -7.86 12.76
N GLN A 67 51.55 -7.24 11.98
CA GLN A 67 51.18 -6.22 11.01
C GLN A 67 50.43 -6.82 9.81
N PHE A 68 50.80 -8.03 9.41
CA PHE A 68 50.09 -8.77 8.36
C PHE A 68 48.63 -9.03 8.75
N LEU A 69 48.39 -9.60 9.94
CA LEU A 69 47.03 -9.87 10.43
C LEU A 69 46.21 -8.59 10.57
N GLN A 70 46.83 -7.50 11.04
CA GLN A 70 46.16 -6.22 11.22
C GLN A 70 45.79 -5.51 9.90
N HIS A 71 46.63 -5.61 8.86
CA HIS A 71 46.50 -4.77 7.67
C HIS A 71 45.98 -5.51 6.42
N GLU A 72 46.11 -6.83 6.35
CA GLU A 72 45.61 -7.60 5.21
C GLU A 72 44.18 -8.11 5.38
N PHE A 73 43.66 -8.14 6.61
CA PHE A 73 42.33 -8.62 6.93
C PHE A 73 41.44 -7.53 7.54
N VAL A 74 40.15 -7.62 7.27
CA VAL A 74 39.12 -6.75 7.88
C VAL A 74 38.82 -7.22 9.30
N ASN A 75 38.41 -6.29 10.17
CA ASN A 75 37.98 -6.56 11.55
C ASN A 75 39.05 -7.21 12.46
N ILE A 76 40.33 -7.10 12.13
CA ILE A 76 41.44 -7.49 13.01
C ILE A 76 42.16 -6.25 13.55
N GLY A 77 41.84 -5.87 14.79
CA GLY A 77 42.57 -4.84 15.53
C GLY A 77 43.91 -5.36 16.08
N LYS A 78 44.82 -4.45 16.46
CA LYS A 78 46.15 -4.81 17.02
C LYS A 78 46.04 -5.73 18.24
N SER A 79 45.20 -5.38 19.20
CA SER A 79 45.00 -6.18 20.42
C SER A 79 44.41 -7.56 20.13
N TYR A 80 43.54 -7.65 19.12
CA TYR A 80 42.96 -8.92 18.69
C TYR A 80 43.98 -9.79 17.94
N ALA A 81 44.80 -9.19 17.07
CA ALA A 81 45.90 -9.89 16.41
C ALA A 81 46.92 -10.47 17.41
N GLU A 82 47.28 -9.73 18.47
CA GLU A 82 48.16 -10.25 19.53
C GLU A 82 47.55 -11.46 20.24
N ARG A 83 46.24 -11.46 20.51
CA ARG A 83 45.51 -12.60 21.09
C ARG A 83 45.48 -13.79 20.14
N LEU A 84 45.14 -13.59 18.88
CA LEU A 84 45.11 -14.64 17.86
C LEU A 84 46.47 -15.32 17.72
N ILE A 85 47.56 -14.55 17.70
CA ILE A 85 48.93 -15.09 17.64
C ILE A 85 49.23 -15.93 18.89
N GLY A 86 48.77 -15.50 20.07
CA GLY A 86 48.89 -16.29 21.30
C GLY A 86 48.12 -17.62 21.24
N GLU A 87 46.94 -17.63 20.62
CA GLU A 87 46.11 -18.84 20.44
C GLU A 87 46.70 -19.81 19.40
N MET A 88 47.44 -19.32 18.40
CA MET A 88 48.15 -20.16 17.42
C MET A 88 49.31 -20.97 18.04
N GLY A 89 49.74 -20.63 19.27
CA GLY A 89 50.71 -21.41 20.03
C GLY A 89 52.14 -20.85 20.00
N PRO A 90 53.10 -21.56 20.65
CA PRO A 90 54.46 -21.07 20.89
C PRO A 90 55.29 -20.94 19.60
N ASP A 91 54.89 -21.60 18.52
CA ASP A 91 55.55 -21.54 17.22
C ASP A 91 55.30 -20.20 16.49
N PHE A 92 54.42 -19.36 17.02
CA PHE A 92 54.09 -18.05 16.45
C PHE A 92 54.55 -16.92 17.37
N SER A 93 55.21 -15.92 16.76
CA SER A 93 55.64 -14.72 17.46
C SER A 93 55.14 -13.47 16.73
N PRO A 94 54.68 -12.42 17.44
CA PRO A 94 54.22 -11.17 16.81
C PRO A 94 55.25 -10.51 15.90
N LYS A 95 56.55 -10.73 16.18
CA LYS A 95 57.69 -10.18 15.42
C LYS A 95 58.24 -11.16 14.38
N MET A 96 57.61 -12.32 14.21
CA MET A 96 58.01 -13.29 13.18
C MET A 96 57.87 -12.67 11.79
N ALA A 97 58.84 -12.96 10.92
CA ALA A 97 58.81 -12.51 9.54
C ALA A 97 57.69 -13.25 8.77
N VAL A 98 56.81 -12.51 8.10
CA VAL A 98 55.65 -13.08 7.38
C VAL A 98 56.11 -14.00 6.26
N LYS A 99 57.21 -13.64 5.58
CA LYS A 99 57.77 -14.38 4.45
C LYS A 99 58.51 -15.66 4.85
N SER A 100 58.79 -15.87 6.14
CA SER A 100 59.43 -17.10 6.63
C SER A 100 58.43 -18.14 7.14
N LEU A 101 57.12 -17.90 7.02
CA LEU A 101 56.09 -18.84 7.47
C LEU A 101 56.16 -20.13 6.65
N THR A 102 56.11 -21.27 7.36
CA THR A 102 56.08 -22.59 6.72
C THR A 102 54.65 -22.95 6.30
N ASP A 103 54.53 -23.89 5.36
CA ASP A 103 53.21 -24.38 4.92
C ASP A 103 52.38 -24.97 6.06
N GLN A 104 53.03 -25.63 7.03
CA GLN A 104 52.36 -26.16 8.23
C GLN A 104 51.78 -25.04 9.10
N GLN A 105 52.53 -23.94 9.27
CA GLN A 105 52.05 -22.77 10.00
C GLN A 105 50.87 -22.09 9.28
N ILE A 106 50.90 -22.00 7.95
CA ILE A 106 49.80 -21.43 7.16
C ILE A 106 48.52 -22.27 7.31
N VAL A 107 48.65 -23.60 7.33
CA VAL A 107 47.51 -24.50 7.60
C VAL A 107 46.94 -24.25 8.99
N HIS A 108 47.81 -24.05 9.98
CA HIS A 108 47.39 -23.76 11.35
C HIS A 108 46.64 -22.42 11.46
N ILE A 109 47.14 -21.36 10.81
CA ILE A 109 46.46 -20.05 10.74
C ILE A 109 45.05 -20.21 10.15
N HIS A 110 44.92 -20.93 9.05
CA HIS A 110 43.62 -21.16 8.41
C HIS A 110 42.66 -21.98 9.29
N GLN A 111 43.15 -22.99 10.00
CA GLN A 111 42.35 -23.74 10.96
C GLN A 111 41.83 -22.83 12.07
N LEU A 112 42.69 -21.95 12.60
CA LEU A 112 42.30 -20.98 13.61
C LEU A 112 41.26 -19.98 13.08
N PHE A 113 41.39 -19.49 11.85
CA PHE A 113 40.39 -18.60 11.24
C PHE A 113 39.01 -19.24 11.06
N ARG A 114 38.94 -20.57 10.92
CA ARG A 114 37.66 -21.28 10.87
C ARG A 114 37.05 -21.51 12.25
N GLN A 115 37.88 -21.60 13.29
CA GLN A 115 37.43 -21.83 14.67
C GLN A 115 37.07 -20.52 15.38
N ALA A 116 37.81 -19.45 15.09
CA ALA A 116 37.59 -18.14 15.67
C ALA A 116 36.34 -17.48 15.08
N LYS A 117 35.59 -16.79 15.94
CA LYS A 117 34.44 -15.98 15.54
C LYS A 117 34.89 -14.53 15.37
N PHE A 118 34.75 -14.02 14.15
CA PHE A 118 35.04 -12.63 13.79
C PHE A 118 33.75 -11.83 13.70
N ASP A 119 33.87 -10.51 13.85
CA ASP A 119 32.75 -9.59 13.63
C ASP A 119 32.41 -9.51 12.14
N ASP A 120 31.13 -9.31 11.84
CA ASP A 120 30.63 -9.24 10.47
C ASP A 120 31.28 -8.08 9.70
N PRO A 121 31.74 -8.30 8.45
CA PRO A 121 32.28 -7.24 7.60
C PRO A 121 31.19 -6.22 7.24
N SER A 122 31.62 -4.97 7.00
CA SER A 122 30.74 -3.91 6.52
C SER A 122 30.20 -4.19 5.11
N GLY A 123 28.96 -3.77 4.86
CA GLY A 123 28.31 -3.84 3.54
C GLY A 123 28.67 -2.69 2.58
N GLU A 124 29.57 -1.77 2.97
CA GLU A 124 29.96 -0.61 2.16
C GLU A 124 30.66 -0.96 0.83
N CYS A 125 31.26 -2.15 0.74
CA CYS A 125 31.85 -2.64 -0.51
C CYS A 125 30.78 -3.02 -1.56
N LEU A 126 29.51 -3.10 -1.17
CA LEU A 126 28.41 -3.48 -2.05
C LEU A 126 27.83 -2.28 -2.80
N SER A 127 27.29 -2.58 -3.98
CA SER A 127 26.69 -1.61 -4.88
C SER A 127 25.25 -2.05 -5.20
N PRO A 128 24.29 -1.88 -4.26
CA PRO A 128 22.89 -2.22 -4.51
C PRO A 128 22.33 -1.38 -5.67
N ALA A 129 21.32 -1.87 -6.38
CA ALA A 129 20.62 -1.09 -7.40
C ALA A 129 19.87 0.08 -6.75
N GLY A 130 19.32 -0.15 -5.56
CA GLY A 130 18.49 0.76 -4.78
C GLY A 130 17.01 0.58 -5.10
N GLU A 131 16.17 0.72 -4.07
CA GLU A 131 14.72 0.59 -4.18
C GLU A 131 14.13 1.52 -5.26
N TYR A 132 14.58 2.78 -5.30
CA TYR A 132 14.15 3.77 -6.28
C TYR A 132 14.45 3.34 -7.73
N ASN A 133 15.68 2.94 -8.02
CA ASN A 133 16.08 2.53 -9.37
C ASN A 133 15.39 1.23 -9.79
N LEU A 134 15.27 0.27 -8.87
CA LEU A 134 14.56 -0.98 -9.12
C LEU A 134 13.09 -0.69 -9.47
N ARG A 135 12.42 0.18 -8.70
CA ARG A 135 11.03 0.57 -8.94
C ARG A 135 10.86 1.25 -10.31
N LEU A 136 11.73 2.20 -10.62
CA LEU A 136 11.69 2.92 -11.89
C LEU A 136 11.86 1.99 -13.09
N GLY A 137 12.81 1.07 -13.02
CA GLY A 137 13.07 0.16 -14.13
C GLY A 137 11.98 -0.89 -14.32
N ILE A 138 11.33 -1.35 -13.25
CA ILE A 138 10.12 -2.18 -13.33
C ILE A 138 8.97 -1.42 -14.01
N ILE A 139 8.68 -0.20 -13.57
CA ILE A 139 7.61 0.64 -14.16
C ILE A 139 7.88 0.89 -15.64
N LYS A 140 9.12 1.19 -15.98
CA LYS A 140 9.55 1.53 -17.33
C LYS A 140 9.38 0.38 -18.31
N GLU A 141 9.80 -0.83 -17.93
CA GLU A 141 9.91 -1.94 -18.87
C GLU A 141 8.68 -2.85 -18.85
N LEU A 142 8.02 -3.03 -17.69
CA LEU A 142 6.89 -3.94 -17.56
C LEU A 142 5.52 -3.23 -17.60
N HIS A 143 5.49 -1.91 -17.42
CA HIS A 143 4.25 -1.12 -17.33
C HIS A 143 3.16 -1.76 -16.45
N PRO A 144 3.46 -2.13 -15.19
CA PRO A 144 2.50 -2.78 -14.31
C PRO A 144 1.50 -1.78 -13.72
N ASP A 145 0.36 -2.30 -13.24
CA ASP A 145 -0.64 -1.51 -12.53
C ASP A 145 -0.17 -1.17 -11.10
N LEU A 146 0.52 -2.13 -10.48
CA LEU A 146 1.02 -2.04 -9.10
C LEU A 146 2.46 -2.52 -9.05
N VAL A 147 3.29 -1.79 -8.30
CA VAL A 147 4.70 -2.15 -8.05
C VAL A 147 5.06 -1.88 -6.60
N ALA A 148 5.73 -2.84 -5.99
CA ALA A 148 6.34 -2.76 -4.68
C ALA A 148 7.80 -3.20 -4.78
N THR A 149 8.69 -2.51 -4.09
CA THR A 149 10.12 -2.79 -4.09
C THR A 149 10.66 -2.71 -2.68
N HIS A 150 11.70 -3.48 -2.38
CA HIS A 150 12.35 -3.49 -1.08
C HIS A 150 13.84 -3.78 -1.24
N SER A 151 14.66 -3.05 -0.50
CA SER A 151 16.09 -3.33 -0.33
C SER A 151 16.34 -3.73 1.12
N GLY A 152 16.85 -4.94 1.33
CA GLY A 152 17.23 -5.41 2.65
C GLY A 152 18.50 -4.72 3.19
N SER A 153 18.77 -4.92 4.47
CA SER A 153 20.06 -4.57 5.07
C SER A 153 21.16 -5.53 4.60
N ALA A 154 22.42 -5.09 4.65
CA ALA A 154 23.56 -5.97 4.39
C ALA A 154 23.59 -7.12 5.40
N GLN A 155 23.77 -8.34 4.90
CA GLN A 155 23.94 -9.57 5.66
C GLN A 155 25.26 -10.22 5.26
N VAL A 156 25.75 -11.17 6.06
CA VAL A 156 27.04 -11.82 5.82
C VAL A 156 26.85 -13.32 5.71
N PHE A 157 27.49 -13.92 4.70
CA PHE A 157 27.56 -15.36 4.53
C PHE A 157 29.01 -15.77 4.29
N GLU A 158 29.54 -16.64 5.13
CA GLU A 158 30.93 -17.13 5.05
C GLU A 158 32.00 -16.01 4.94
N GLY A 159 31.76 -14.88 5.62
CA GLY A 159 32.64 -13.71 5.57
C GLY A 159 32.48 -12.82 4.33
N HIS A 160 31.51 -13.11 3.48
CA HIS A 160 31.14 -12.25 2.35
C HIS A 160 29.85 -11.47 2.64
N PRO A 161 29.89 -10.13 2.63
CA PRO A 161 28.68 -9.34 2.74
C PRO A 161 27.85 -9.48 1.45
N PHE A 162 26.53 -9.53 1.59
CA PHE A 162 25.56 -9.54 0.49
C PHE A 162 24.31 -8.73 0.88
N ILE A 163 23.61 -8.23 -0.13
CA ILE A 163 22.33 -7.52 0.03
C ILE A 163 21.32 -8.20 -0.91
N VAL A 164 20.09 -8.36 -0.42
CA VAL A 164 18.97 -8.87 -1.22
C VAL A 164 18.01 -7.73 -1.52
N GLU A 165 17.72 -7.53 -2.80
CA GLU A 165 16.74 -6.58 -3.29
C GLU A 165 15.63 -7.35 -4.00
N ALA A 166 14.38 -6.97 -3.75
CA ALA A 166 13.22 -7.62 -4.33
C ALA A 166 12.24 -6.58 -4.89
N GLY A 167 11.64 -6.91 -6.02
CA GLY A 167 10.57 -6.14 -6.65
C GLY A 167 9.43 -7.07 -7.04
N VAL A 168 8.21 -6.68 -6.68
CA VAL A 168 6.98 -7.39 -7.05
C VAL A 168 6.12 -6.43 -7.85
N SER A 169 5.62 -6.89 -8.99
CA SER A 169 4.70 -6.15 -9.83
C SER A 169 3.49 -7.00 -10.20
N MET A 170 2.31 -6.36 -10.27
CA MET A 170 1.07 -6.99 -10.73
C MET A 170 0.57 -6.27 -11.99
N GLY A 171 0.03 -7.07 -12.92
CA GLY A 171 -0.29 -6.61 -14.26
C GLY A 171 0.97 -6.48 -15.13
N GLY A 172 0.85 -5.72 -16.20
CA GLY A 172 1.96 -5.45 -17.12
C GLY A 172 1.64 -5.80 -18.57
N LYS A 173 2.22 -5.03 -19.48
CA LYS A 173 2.10 -5.24 -20.92
C LYS A 173 3.09 -6.33 -21.33
N ASP A 174 2.66 -7.29 -22.15
CA ASP A 174 3.51 -8.33 -22.74
C ASP A 174 4.14 -9.32 -21.73
N VAL A 175 3.50 -9.54 -20.58
CA VAL A 175 3.93 -10.52 -19.56
C VAL A 175 3.10 -11.81 -19.66
N LYS A 176 3.75 -12.98 -19.59
CA LYS A 176 3.06 -14.28 -19.65
C LYS A 176 2.09 -14.45 -18.47
N LEU A 177 0.96 -15.09 -18.69
CA LEU A 177 0.00 -15.41 -17.63
C LEU A 177 0.66 -16.33 -16.58
N GLY A 178 0.63 -15.93 -15.31
CA GLY A 178 1.21 -16.69 -14.19
C GLY A 178 2.33 -15.95 -13.46
N LEU A 179 3.08 -16.69 -12.62
CA LEU A 179 4.20 -16.16 -11.85
C LEU A 179 5.45 -16.07 -12.73
N ASN A 180 5.88 -14.84 -13.05
CA ASN A 180 7.11 -14.58 -13.78
C ASN A 180 8.21 -14.17 -12.80
N ILE A 181 9.34 -14.87 -12.83
CA ILE A 181 10.45 -14.65 -11.91
C ILE A 181 11.67 -14.19 -12.71
N PHE A 182 12.06 -12.94 -12.48
CA PHE A 182 13.28 -12.37 -13.04
C PHE A 182 14.37 -12.38 -11.97
N ARG A 183 15.45 -13.11 -12.25
CA ARG A 183 16.57 -13.29 -11.31
C ARG A 183 17.77 -12.48 -11.74
N PHE A 184 18.43 -11.87 -10.77
CA PHE A 184 19.64 -11.10 -10.96
C PHE A 184 20.65 -11.44 -9.86
N ALA A 185 21.91 -11.55 -10.24
CA ALA A 185 23.04 -11.65 -9.33
C ALA A 185 24.10 -10.62 -9.76
N ASN A 186 24.56 -9.77 -8.84
CA ASN A 186 25.55 -8.73 -9.13
C ASN A 186 25.22 -7.89 -10.39
N ARG A 187 23.94 -7.52 -10.56
CA ARG A 187 23.40 -6.80 -11.74
C ARG A 187 23.50 -7.56 -13.07
N ILE A 188 23.64 -8.88 -13.03
CA ILE A 188 23.65 -9.76 -14.20
C ILE A 188 22.37 -10.61 -14.20
N PRO A 189 21.62 -10.68 -15.31
CA PRO A 189 20.37 -11.43 -15.38
C PRO A 189 20.67 -12.92 -15.56
N LEU A 190 20.04 -13.76 -14.73
CA LEU A 190 20.21 -15.21 -14.79
C LEU A 190 19.10 -15.82 -15.66
N LEU A 191 19.45 -16.14 -16.91
CA LEU A 191 18.47 -16.62 -17.91
C LEU A 191 18.22 -18.13 -17.83
N PHE A 192 19.23 -18.93 -17.47
CA PHE A 192 19.19 -20.39 -17.47
C PHE A 192 18.92 -20.99 -16.07
N GLU A 193 18.56 -22.28 -16.03
CA GLU A 193 18.37 -23.07 -14.78
C GLU A 193 17.32 -22.52 -13.80
N GLN A 194 16.24 -21.93 -14.32
CA GLN A 194 15.21 -21.31 -13.47
C GLN A 194 14.56 -22.28 -12.47
N GLY A 195 14.43 -23.58 -12.79
CA GLY A 195 13.71 -24.55 -11.95
C GLY A 195 14.43 -24.98 -10.66
N ALA A 196 15.77 -24.95 -10.63
CA ALA A 196 16.57 -25.36 -9.48
C ALA A 196 16.93 -24.20 -8.55
N ASP A 197 16.76 -22.96 -9.02
CA ASP A 197 17.17 -21.76 -8.31
C ASP A 197 16.43 -21.56 -6.97
N VAL A 198 17.16 -21.11 -5.95
CA VAL A 198 16.63 -20.90 -4.59
C VAL A 198 15.51 -19.86 -4.59
N VAL A 199 15.61 -18.79 -5.39
CA VAL A 199 14.59 -17.75 -5.50
C VAL A 199 13.32 -18.34 -6.09
N THR A 200 13.45 -19.07 -7.20
CA THR A 200 12.30 -19.71 -7.87
C THR A 200 11.62 -20.73 -6.97
N ARG A 201 12.38 -21.64 -6.35
CA ARG A 201 11.84 -22.67 -5.46
C ARG A 201 11.16 -22.05 -4.25
N THR A 202 11.73 -21.00 -3.68
CA THR A 202 11.14 -20.30 -2.52
C THR A 202 9.86 -19.58 -2.93
N ALA A 203 9.87 -18.86 -4.04
CA ALA A 203 8.68 -18.16 -4.54
C ALA A 203 7.53 -19.15 -4.81
N ILE A 204 7.78 -20.23 -5.54
CA ILE A 204 6.74 -21.22 -5.88
C ILE A 204 6.21 -21.94 -4.63
N LYS A 205 7.08 -22.34 -3.70
CA LYS A 205 6.68 -23.12 -2.53
C LYS A 205 6.02 -22.30 -1.42
N ARG A 206 6.48 -21.08 -1.17
CA ARG A 206 6.06 -20.26 -0.02
C ARG A 206 5.08 -19.16 -0.36
N ILE A 207 5.09 -18.64 -1.59
CA ILE A 207 4.15 -17.60 -2.00
C ILE A 207 2.88 -18.29 -2.53
N LYS A 208 1.89 -18.48 -1.66
CA LYS A 208 0.53 -18.91 -2.06
C LYS A 208 -0.18 -17.76 -2.79
N LEU A 209 0.22 -17.48 -4.03
CA LEU A 209 -0.31 -16.38 -4.84
C LEU A 209 -1.83 -16.48 -5.06
N LEU A 210 -2.39 -17.70 -4.99
CA LEU A 210 -3.83 -17.96 -5.14
C LEU A 210 -4.69 -17.27 -4.07
N VAL A 211 -4.16 -17.06 -2.87
CA VAL A 211 -4.89 -16.38 -1.77
C VAL A 211 -4.93 -14.86 -1.99
N PHE A 212 -3.90 -14.30 -2.65
CA PHE A 212 -3.80 -12.86 -2.90
C PHE A 212 -4.72 -12.39 -4.05
N LEU A 213 -4.82 -13.19 -5.11
CA LEU A 213 -5.67 -12.90 -6.28
C LEU A 213 -7.18 -12.99 -5.94
N THR A 214 -7.59 -13.91 -5.08
CA THR A 214 -8.99 -13.98 -4.61
C THR A 214 -9.35 -12.83 -3.66
N CYS A 215 -8.38 -12.30 -2.90
CA CYS A 215 -8.57 -11.14 -2.03
C CYS A 215 -8.76 -9.82 -2.80
N GLN A 216 -8.16 -9.63 -3.98
CA GLN A 216 -8.30 -8.35 -4.69
C GLN A 216 -9.71 -8.11 -5.25
N ASN A 217 -10.31 -9.12 -5.89
CA ASN A 217 -11.67 -8.98 -6.42
C ASN A 217 -12.71 -8.81 -5.30
N SER A 218 -12.54 -9.54 -4.19
CA SER A 218 -13.43 -9.46 -3.03
C SER A 218 -13.25 -8.15 -2.26
N PHE A 219 -12.02 -7.65 -2.09
CA PHE A 219 -11.74 -6.39 -1.40
C PHE A 219 -12.20 -5.16 -2.19
N GLN A 220 -11.96 -5.14 -3.51
CA GLN A 220 -12.46 -4.06 -4.37
C GLN A 220 -13.99 -4.03 -4.40
N SER A 221 -14.63 -5.19 -4.47
CA SER A 221 -16.10 -5.31 -4.40
C SER A 221 -16.62 -4.85 -3.03
N ALA A 222 -15.97 -5.22 -1.93
CA ALA A 222 -16.36 -4.80 -0.58
C ALA A 222 -16.24 -3.28 -0.37
N ILE A 223 -15.16 -2.66 -0.84
CA ILE A 223 -15.00 -1.19 -0.81
C ILE A 223 -16.05 -0.53 -1.68
N GLN A 224 -16.31 -1.03 -2.88
CA GLN A 224 -17.30 -0.46 -3.79
C GLN A 224 -18.71 -0.54 -3.19
N GLN A 225 -19.08 -1.65 -2.55
CA GLN A 225 -20.35 -1.81 -1.84
C GLN A 225 -20.44 -0.86 -0.63
N CYS A 226 -19.37 -0.72 0.15
CA CYS A 226 -19.30 0.25 1.26
C CYS A 226 -19.51 1.69 0.76
N CYS A 227 -18.84 2.08 -0.34
CA CYS A 227 -19.01 3.39 -0.97
C CYS A 227 -20.43 3.63 -1.49
N ILE A 228 -21.08 2.61 -2.07
CA ILE A 228 -22.47 2.69 -2.53
C ILE A 228 -23.41 2.85 -1.32
N GLN A 229 -23.25 2.06 -0.26
CA GLN A 229 -24.06 2.18 0.96
C GLN A 229 -23.88 3.56 1.64
N LEU A 230 -22.66 4.07 1.71
CA LEU A 230 -22.36 5.41 2.22
C LEU A 230 -23.06 6.49 1.38
N ARG A 231 -22.98 6.39 0.04
CA ARG A 231 -23.68 7.31 -0.86
C ARG A 231 -25.19 7.30 -0.61
N THR A 232 -25.80 6.12 -0.51
CA THR A 232 -27.23 5.98 -0.20
C THR A 232 -27.58 6.60 1.15
N LYS A 233 -26.79 6.35 2.20
CA LYS A 233 -27.03 6.96 3.53
C LYS A 233 -26.91 8.48 3.54
N ILE A 234 -25.94 9.04 2.82
CA ILE A 234 -25.75 10.49 2.71
C ILE A 234 -26.95 11.14 2.00
N VAL A 235 -27.39 10.57 0.88
CA VAL A 235 -28.56 11.07 0.14
C VAL A 235 -29.82 11.02 1.01
N LYS A 236 -30.07 9.91 1.72
CA LYS A 236 -31.19 9.77 2.66
C LYS A 236 -31.15 10.84 3.75
N LYS A 237 -29.97 11.13 4.32
CA LYS A 237 -29.79 12.14 5.36
C LYS A 237 -30.00 13.57 4.85
N ILE A 238 -29.59 13.87 3.62
CA ILE A 238 -29.80 15.18 2.98
C ILE A 238 -31.30 15.39 2.72
N GLN A 239 -31.99 14.41 2.14
CA GLN A 239 -33.42 14.50 1.87
C GLN A 239 -34.26 14.67 3.14
N ALA A 240 -33.96 13.92 4.20
CA ALA A 240 -34.62 14.09 5.50
C ALA A 240 -34.40 15.50 6.08
N ARG A 241 -33.19 16.05 5.91
CA ARG A 241 -32.88 17.43 6.34
C ARG A 241 -33.66 18.47 5.52
N GLU A 242 -33.75 18.29 4.20
CA GLU A 242 -34.54 19.17 3.32
C GLU A 242 -36.03 19.13 3.65
N GLN A 243 -36.60 17.95 3.92
CA GLN A 243 -38.00 17.81 4.36
C GLN A 243 -38.25 18.58 5.66
N GLN A 244 -37.37 18.40 6.66
CA GLN A 244 -37.48 19.11 7.92
C GLN A 244 -37.36 20.63 7.76
N GLU A 245 -36.49 21.10 6.85
CA GLU A 245 -36.34 22.52 6.53
C GLU A 245 -37.57 23.08 5.81
N ARG A 246 -38.16 22.33 4.87
CA ARG A 246 -39.43 22.71 4.19
C ARG A 246 -40.56 22.86 5.21
N LYS A 247 -40.73 21.90 6.12
CA LYS A 247 -41.73 21.98 7.19
C LYS A 247 -41.54 23.23 8.04
N ARG A 248 -40.32 23.48 8.52
CA ARG A 248 -39.99 24.69 9.31
C ARG A 248 -40.28 25.98 8.56
N ASN A 249 -39.95 26.03 7.27
CA ASN A 249 -40.23 27.19 6.42
C ASN A 249 -41.74 27.42 6.26
N LEU A 250 -42.50 26.38 5.92
CA LEU A 250 -43.96 26.47 5.80
C LEU A 250 -44.61 26.92 7.11
N SER A 251 -44.24 26.30 8.24
CA SER A 251 -44.75 26.68 9.57
C SER A 251 -44.50 28.15 9.91
N LYS A 252 -43.38 28.73 9.47
CA LYS A 252 -43.05 30.15 9.69
C LYS A 252 -44.00 31.11 8.95
N TYR A 253 -44.53 30.72 7.80
CA TYR A 253 -45.43 31.55 7.00
C TYR A 253 -46.91 31.44 7.40
N ILE A 254 -47.30 30.37 8.11
CA ILE A 254 -48.69 30.12 8.55
C ILE A 254 -49.34 31.36 9.18
N PRO A 255 -48.72 32.07 10.16
CA PRO A 255 -49.38 33.20 10.82
C PRO A 255 -49.66 34.38 9.88
N ARG A 256 -48.79 34.61 8.89
CA ARG A 256 -48.93 35.69 7.90
C ARG A 256 -49.96 35.34 6.83
N ALA A 257 -49.92 34.11 6.30
CA ALA A 257 -50.91 33.63 5.34
C ALA A 257 -52.31 33.61 5.97
N THR A 258 -52.43 33.09 7.19
CA THR A 258 -53.69 33.08 7.95
C THR A 258 -54.23 34.50 8.17
N GLY A 259 -53.35 35.45 8.52
CA GLY A 259 -53.73 36.86 8.66
C GLY A 259 -54.31 37.43 7.37
N ALA A 260 -53.59 37.32 6.26
CA ALA A 260 -54.04 37.84 4.97
C ALA A 260 -55.36 37.20 4.51
N ILE A 261 -55.51 35.88 4.64
CA ILE A 261 -56.74 35.17 4.28
C ILE A 261 -57.90 35.63 5.17
N TYR A 262 -57.69 35.74 6.48
CA TYR A 262 -58.72 36.19 7.41
C TYR A 262 -59.15 37.64 7.14
N ASP A 263 -58.20 38.53 6.84
CA ASP A 263 -58.49 39.93 6.53
C ASP A 263 -59.33 40.06 5.24
N VAL A 264 -59.01 39.29 4.19
CA VAL A 264 -59.83 39.22 2.97
C VAL A 264 -61.22 38.67 3.26
N LEU A 265 -61.32 37.57 4.02
CA LEU A 265 -62.62 36.99 4.41
C LEU A 265 -63.47 37.94 5.25
N LYS A 266 -62.83 38.74 6.12
CA LYS A 266 -63.47 39.77 6.93
C LYS A 266 -64.01 40.92 6.07
N GLU A 267 -63.23 41.42 5.12
CA GLU A 267 -63.67 42.43 4.15
C GLU A 267 -64.80 41.91 3.25
N MET A 268 -64.72 40.65 2.80
CA MET A 268 -65.77 39.99 2.03
C MET A 268 -67.06 39.81 2.85
N ALA A 269 -66.97 39.46 4.13
CA ALA A 269 -68.13 39.36 5.02
C ALA A 269 -68.79 40.73 5.26
N GLN A 270 -67.99 41.79 5.44
CA GLN A 270 -68.49 43.16 5.60
C GLN A 270 -69.13 43.71 4.32
N SER A 271 -68.55 43.44 3.16
CA SER A 271 -69.11 43.86 1.86
C SER A 271 -70.43 43.14 1.53
N ARG A 272 -70.61 41.89 1.97
CA ARG A 272 -71.87 41.13 1.83
C ARG A 272 -73.05 41.76 2.60
N ALA A 273 -72.78 42.43 3.73
CA ALA A 273 -73.79 43.19 4.47
C ALA A 273 -74.27 44.44 3.70
N SER A 274 -73.46 44.94 2.76
CA SER A 274 -73.73 46.17 2.00
C SER A 274 -74.25 45.96 0.57
N LYS A 275 -73.92 44.83 -0.10
CA LYS A 275 -74.40 44.50 -1.45
C LYS A 275 -74.73 43.02 -1.58
N ARG A 276 -76.01 42.71 -1.80
CA ARG A 276 -76.56 41.36 -2.00
C ARG A 276 -76.14 40.80 -3.39
N LYS A 277 -74.91 40.27 -3.52
CA LYS A 277 -74.53 39.41 -4.66
C LYS A 277 -74.76 37.94 -4.28
N ARG A 278 -75.36 37.18 -5.19
CA ARG A 278 -75.58 35.72 -5.06
C ARG A 278 -74.24 35.00 -5.20
N PHE A 279 -73.76 34.43 -4.10
CA PHE A 279 -72.65 33.47 -4.08
C PHE A 279 -73.21 32.05 -3.89
N GLU A 280 -72.45 31.02 -4.29
CA GLU A 280 -72.81 29.61 -4.18
C GLU A 280 -73.09 29.15 -2.74
N SER A 281 -73.75 28.00 -2.60
CA SER A 281 -74.32 27.46 -1.35
C SER A 281 -73.29 27.27 -0.21
N GLU A 282 -72.05 26.90 -0.53
CA GLU A 282 -71.00 26.65 0.47
C GLU A 282 -70.28 27.92 0.91
N ASP A 283 -69.98 28.83 -0.01
CA ASP A 283 -69.42 30.16 0.26
C ASP A 283 -70.38 31.02 1.10
N ALA A 284 -71.69 30.77 1.00
CA ALA A 284 -72.70 31.39 1.85
C ALA A 284 -72.58 30.99 3.31
N LYS A 285 -72.29 29.72 3.59
CA LYS A 285 -72.15 29.18 4.95
C LYS A 285 -70.85 29.66 5.59
N LEU A 286 -69.73 29.58 4.87
CA LEU A 286 -68.42 29.99 5.38
C LEU A 286 -68.39 31.47 5.75
N LEU A 287 -68.94 32.35 4.91
CA LEU A 287 -69.02 33.79 5.21
C LEU A 287 -70.00 34.10 6.35
N SER A 288 -71.06 33.29 6.53
CA SER A 288 -71.97 33.43 7.68
C SER A 288 -71.30 33.02 9.00
N GLU A 289 -70.47 31.97 8.98
CA GLU A 289 -69.71 31.48 10.14
C GLU A 289 -68.57 32.44 10.54
N VAL A 290 -67.96 33.13 9.56
CA VAL A 290 -67.01 34.24 9.80
C VAL A 290 -67.73 35.42 10.46
N SER A 291 -68.94 35.78 9.99
CA SER A 291 -69.73 36.87 10.59
C SER A 291 -70.23 36.56 12.01
N ALA A 292 -70.49 35.27 12.29
CA ALA A 292 -70.88 34.76 13.61
C ALA A 292 -69.69 34.57 14.58
N ARG A 293 -68.46 34.95 14.18
CA ARG A 293 -67.20 34.74 14.92
C ARG A 293 -66.87 33.28 15.26
N SER A 294 -67.52 32.32 14.59
CA SER A 294 -67.25 30.90 14.76
C SER A 294 -65.92 30.47 14.13
N ILE A 295 -65.49 31.18 13.07
CA ILE A 295 -64.18 30.99 12.44
C ILE A 295 -63.27 32.12 12.90
N THR A 296 -62.34 31.80 13.79
CA THR A 296 -61.32 32.74 14.28
C THR A 296 -60.01 32.57 13.51
N LYS A 297 -59.12 33.56 13.63
CA LYS A 297 -57.76 33.49 13.08
C LYS A 297 -57.02 32.24 13.61
N ASP A 298 -57.26 31.86 14.85
CA ASP A 298 -56.63 30.71 15.48
C ASP A 298 -57.15 29.39 14.89
N THR A 299 -58.45 29.29 14.60
CA THR A 299 -59.05 28.13 13.93
C THR A 299 -58.49 27.90 12.53
N LEU A 300 -58.26 28.97 11.76
CA LEU A 300 -57.63 28.88 10.43
C LEU A 300 -56.15 28.52 10.52
N SER A 301 -55.43 29.05 11.51
CA SER A 301 -54.03 28.71 11.76
C SER A 301 -53.86 27.23 12.12
N GLU A 302 -54.77 26.69 12.93
CA GLU A 302 -54.76 25.29 13.35
C GLU A 302 -55.05 24.35 12.17
N LYS A 303 -56.05 24.67 11.34
CA LYS A 303 -56.34 23.89 10.12
C LYS A 303 -55.18 23.91 9.11
N LEU A 304 -54.52 25.05 8.93
CA LEU A 304 -53.34 25.15 8.07
C LEU A 304 -52.15 24.36 8.64
N ALA A 305 -51.96 24.36 9.96
CA ALA A 305 -50.93 23.56 10.62
C ALA A 305 -51.19 22.05 10.45
N GLN A 306 -52.43 21.60 10.66
CA GLN A 306 -52.84 20.21 10.44
C GLN A 306 -52.62 19.77 8.98
N HIS A 307 -52.89 20.65 8.02
CA HIS A 307 -52.65 20.34 6.61
C HIS A 307 -51.15 20.18 6.30
N VAL A 308 -50.29 21.04 6.86
CA VAL A 308 -48.83 20.90 6.72
C VAL A 308 -48.31 19.60 7.35
N GLU A 309 -48.89 19.16 8.47
CA GLU A 309 -48.56 17.88 9.09
C GLU A 309 -49.03 16.67 8.28
N GLN A 310 -50.21 16.74 7.67
CA GLN A 310 -50.72 15.69 6.78
C GLN A 310 -49.82 15.52 5.55
N VAL A 311 -49.40 16.63 4.92
CA VAL A 311 -48.48 16.58 3.77
C VAL A 311 -47.12 15.99 4.17
N ASP A 312 -46.61 16.33 5.35
CA ASP A 312 -45.37 15.74 5.89
C ASP A 312 -45.50 14.22 6.11
N TYR A 313 -46.66 13.76 6.61
CA TYR A 313 -46.97 12.35 6.80
C TYR A 313 -47.10 11.58 5.49
N GLU A 314 -47.82 12.13 4.51
CA GLU A 314 -47.97 11.51 3.17
C GLU A 314 -46.63 11.40 2.45
N MET A 315 -45.81 12.47 2.49
CA MET A 315 -44.46 12.44 1.92
C MET A 315 -43.54 11.43 2.63
N ALA A 316 -43.68 11.25 3.95
CA ALA A 316 -42.94 10.24 4.69
C ALA A 316 -43.36 8.81 4.30
N LEU A 317 -44.65 8.60 4.02
CA LEU A 317 -45.20 7.31 3.57
C LEU A 317 -44.73 6.97 2.15
N GLU A 318 -44.76 7.93 1.22
CA GLU A 318 -44.22 7.78 -0.14
C GLU A 318 -42.71 7.46 -0.14
N TYR A 319 -41.97 8.08 0.78
CA TYR A 319 -40.56 7.78 0.96
C TYR A 319 -40.33 6.35 1.48
N ALA A 320 -41.13 5.88 2.43
CA ALA A 320 -41.04 4.51 2.95
C ALA A 320 -41.32 3.45 1.88
N THR A 321 -42.27 3.72 0.97
CA THR A 321 -42.63 2.81 -0.13
C THR A 321 -41.59 2.82 -1.26
N GLN A 322 -41.03 3.97 -1.63
CA GLN A 322 -39.94 4.07 -2.63
C GLN A 322 -38.61 3.50 -2.12
N SER A 323 -38.37 3.54 -0.80
CA SER A 323 -37.12 3.09 -0.18
C SER A 323 -37.10 1.60 0.17
N GLY A 324 -38.19 0.85 -0.06
CA GLY A 324 -38.27 -0.58 0.30
C GLY A 324 -38.01 -0.84 1.78
N VAL A 325 -38.63 -0.06 2.68
CA VAL A 325 -38.38 -0.19 4.14
C VAL A 325 -39.14 -1.41 4.69
N SER A 326 -38.54 -2.58 4.58
CA SER A 326 -38.30 -3.33 5.81
C SER A 326 -37.01 -2.73 6.38
N GLU A 327 -36.93 -2.47 7.69
CA GLU A 327 -35.63 -2.30 8.32
C GLU A 327 -34.85 -3.60 8.08
N GLU A 328 -34.07 -3.65 7.00
CA GLU A 328 -33.18 -4.78 6.76
C GLU A 328 -32.29 -4.88 8.01
N PRO A 329 -32.28 -6.04 8.69
CA PRO A 329 -31.40 -6.23 9.82
C PRO A 329 -29.98 -5.94 9.36
N ARG A 330 -29.14 -5.41 10.25
CA ARG A 330 -27.72 -5.15 9.99
C ARG A 330 -27.07 -6.43 9.46
N GLU A 331 -27.02 -6.59 8.14
CA GLU A 331 -26.32 -7.71 7.54
C GLU A 331 -24.83 -7.41 7.67
N ASN A 332 -24.22 -8.07 8.64
CA ASN A 332 -22.78 -8.16 8.71
C ASN A 332 -22.32 -8.91 7.47
N ILE A 333 -21.75 -8.19 6.52
CA ILE A 333 -21.13 -8.78 5.34
C ILE A 333 -19.82 -9.42 5.79
N PHE A 334 -19.82 -10.75 5.93
CA PHE A 334 -18.61 -11.51 6.22
C PHE A 334 -17.96 -11.93 4.90
N ILE A 335 -16.67 -11.65 4.76
CA ILE A 335 -15.86 -12.25 3.69
C ILE A 335 -15.69 -13.73 4.06
N GLN A 336 -16.18 -14.63 3.23
CA GLN A 336 -16.08 -16.08 3.48
C GLN A 336 -14.62 -16.51 3.34
N ALA A 337 -13.99 -16.86 4.45
CA ALA A 337 -12.64 -17.44 4.49
C ALA A 337 -12.67 -18.90 4.02
N LEU A 338 -11.63 -19.32 3.30
CA LEU A 338 -11.55 -20.65 2.68
C LEU A 338 -11.22 -21.79 3.67
N GLU A 339 -10.87 -21.49 4.93
CA GLU A 339 -10.48 -22.49 5.93
C GLU A 339 -11.10 -22.18 7.32
N ALA A 340 -11.43 -23.24 8.07
CA ALA A 340 -12.36 -23.22 9.22
C ALA A 340 -11.74 -22.84 10.58
N ASN A 341 -10.43 -22.66 10.69
CA ASN A 341 -9.77 -22.36 11.97
C ASN A 341 -9.40 -20.89 12.08
N HIS A 342 -10.08 -20.18 12.97
CA HIS A 342 -10.04 -18.74 13.06
C HIS A 342 -9.10 -18.26 14.18
N GLN A 343 -8.08 -17.47 13.83
CA GLN A 343 -7.51 -16.49 14.76
C GLN A 343 -8.01 -15.11 14.36
N PHE A 344 -8.67 -14.42 15.29
CA PHE A 344 -9.21 -13.07 15.05
C PHE A 344 -8.36 -12.03 15.78
N ILE A 345 -8.13 -10.90 15.11
CA ILE A 345 -7.64 -9.69 15.74
C ILE A 345 -8.70 -8.61 15.51
N ASP A 346 -9.32 -8.16 16.60
CA ASP A 346 -10.32 -7.11 16.58
C ASP A 346 -9.64 -5.75 16.78
N ILE A 347 -9.72 -4.90 15.76
CA ILE A 347 -9.27 -3.50 15.82
C ILE A 347 -10.49 -2.64 16.07
N THR A 348 -10.57 -2.08 17.28
CA THR A 348 -11.71 -1.27 17.72
C THR A 348 -11.41 0.22 17.58
N SER A 349 -12.33 0.94 16.96
CA SER A 349 -12.42 2.40 16.93
C SER A 349 -13.81 2.80 17.42
N PRO A 350 -13.99 3.99 18.04
CA PRO A 350 -15.30 4.46 18.48
C PRO A 350 -16.36 4.59 17.36
N ILE A 351 -15.96 4.48 16.09
CA ILE A 351 -16.83 4.67 14.92
C ILE A 351 -17.02 3.34 14.14
N PHE A 352 -16.13 2.36 14.28
CA PHE A 352 -16.22 1.07 13.59
C PHE A 352 -15.35 0.01 14.27
N VAL A 353 -15.69 -1.26 14.04
CA VAL A 353 -14.89 -2.42 14.42
C VAL A 353 -14.44 -3.14 13.16
N PHE A 354 -13.14 -3.26 12.96
CA PHE A 354 -12.57 -4.13 11.92
C PHE A 354 -12.18 -5.45 12.56
N ARG A 355 -12.79 -6.53 12.07
CA ARG A 355 -12.41 -7.90 12.42
C ARG A 355 -11.61 -8.49 11.28
N LEU A 356 -10.30 -8.64 11.50
CA LEU A 356 -9.45 -9.32 10.54
C LEU A 356 -9.55 -10.82 10.79
N ILE A 357 -9.96 -11.57 9.78
CA ILE A 357 -9.97 -13.03 9.80
C ILE A 357 -8.69 -13.50 9.12
N SER A 358 -7.78 -14.09 9.89
CA SER A 358 -6.56 -14.74 9.41
C SER A 358 -6.84 -16.17 9.01
#